data_AF-A0A4Q3VGV3-F1
#
_entry.id   AF-A0A4Q3VGV3-F1
#
_cell.length_a   1.000
_cell.length_b   1.000
_cell.length_c   1.000
_cell.angle_alpha   90.00
_cell.angle_beta   90.00
_cell.angle_gamma   90.00
#
_symmetry.space_group_name_H-M   'P 1'
#
loop_
_entity.id
_entity.type
_entity.pdbx_description
1 polymer ?
#
loop_
_entity_poly.entity_id
_entity_poly.type
_entity_poly.pdbx_seq_one_letter_code
_entity_poly.pdbx_strand_id
1 'polypeptide(L)'
;MNKTYIDVSGRAPTVQAKILRLLHERGKVEATIISSDSSRALAGCGGKHVRPAAAFKIVLTSEADRTVLLSVIEGVSREEGLRLEVSDSERLKQNAAFNGLLEQSVHASVTRQASDRLEAVLFDERDYLGRVWITFLPSDDPVSAKIFRERLVQKVRLSGLETLELPIMPNGSLPQPADLNRTPDGYAVSSEAESKYYAR
;
A
#
# COMPACT_ATOMS: atom_id res chain seq x y z
N MET A 1 -25.57 -9.71 18.92
CA MET A 1 -25.63 -10.37 17.59
C MET A 1 -24.31 -11.08 17.36
N ASN A 2 -24.32 -12.39 17.07
CA ASN A 2 -23.10 -13.15 16.76
C ASN A 2 -22.64 -12.83 15.33
N LYS A 3 -21.47 -12.22 15.20
CA LYS A 3 -20.80 -12.03 13.90
C LYS A 3 -20.06 -13.33 13.55
N THR A 4 -20.30 -13.85 12.35
CA THR A 4 -19.59 -15.02 11.82
C THR A 4 -18.59 -14.55 10.79
N TYR A 5 -17.30 -14.78 11.05
CA TYR A 5 -16.21 -14.42 10.15
C TYR A 5 -15.85 -15.63 9.28
N ILE A 6 -15.75 -15.42 7.97
CA ILE A 6 -15.38 -16.46 7.01
C ILE A 6 -14.18 -15.95 6.22
N ASP A 7 -13.03 -16.58 6.45
CA ASP A 7 -11.81 -16.30 5.69
C ASP A 7 -11.86 -17.01 4.33
N VAL A 8 -11.69 -16.24 3.26
CA VAL A 8 -11.65 -16.72 1.87
C VAL A 8 -10.33 -16.38 1.16
N SER A 9 -9.34 -15.85 1.90
CA SER A 9 -8.08 -15.30 1.39
C SER A 9 -7.16 -16.31 0.68
N GLY A 10 -7.51 -17.60 0.63
CA GLY A 10 -6.79 -18.64 -0.12
C GLY A 10 -7.55 -19.20 -1.35
N ARG A 11 -8.70 -18.64 -1.71
CA ARG A 11 -9.53 -19.15 -2.81
C ARG A 11 -9.31 -18.35 -4.09
N ALA A 12 -9.53 -19.00 -5.24
CA ALA A 12 -9.54 -18.30 -6.53
C ALA A 12 -10.57 -17.15 -6.51
N PRO A 13 -10.32 -16.01 -7.17
CA PRO A 13 -11.20 -14.84 -7.12
C PRO A 13 -12.67 -15.13 -7.49
N THR A 14 -12.88 -16.00 -8.47
CA THR A 14 -14.22 -16.46 -8.88
C THR A 14 -14.97 -17.21 -7.77
N VAL A 15 -14.23 -17.95 -6.92
CA VAL A 15 -14.77 -18.66 -5.76
C VAL A 15 -15.07 -17.69 -4.62
N GLN A 16 -14.21 -16.69 -4.40
CA GLN A 16 -14.46 -15.63 -3.41
C GLN A 16 -15.75 -14.86 -3.74
N ALA A 17 -15.90 -14.42 -4.99
CA ALA A 17 -17.10 -13.71 -5.45
C ALA A 17 -18.39 -14.54 -5.29
N LYS A 18 -18.32 -15.85 -5.57
CA LYS A 18 -19.46 -16.76 -5.41
C LYS A 18 -19.85 -16.96 -3.94
N ILE A 19 -18.88 -17.08 -3.04
CA ILE A 19 -19.12 -17.20 -1.59
C ILE A 19 -19.76 -15.92 -1.05
N LEU A 20 -19.25 -14.75 -1.43
CA LEU A 20 -19.79 -13.46 -1.00
C LEU A 20 -21.24 -13.26 -1.46
N ARG A 21 -21.53 -13.60 -2.72
CA ARG A 21 -22.89 -13.56 -3.26
C ARG A 21 -23.86 -14.44 -2.48
N LEU A 22 -23.45 -15.67 -2.15
CA LEU A 22 -24.26 -16.62 -1.38
C LEU A 22 -24.51 -16.16 0.08
N LEU A 23 -23.56 -15.46 0.68
CA LEU A 23 -23.71 -14.92 2.04
C LEU A 23 -24.67 -13.72 2.06
N HIS A 24 -24.57 -12.85 1.05
CA HIS A 24 -25.49 -11.72 0.86
C HIS A 24 -26.93 -12.19 0.60
N GLU A 25 -27.14 -13.14 -0.32
CA GLU A 25 -28.46 -13.70 -0.65
C GLU A 25 -29.15 -14.39 0.55
N ARG A 26 -28.39 -14.83 1.55
CA ARG A 26 -28.92 -15.51 2.74
C ARG A 26 -29.22 -14.58 3.91
N GLY A 27 -29.09 -13.26 3.74
CA GLY A 27 -29.33 -12.28 4.80
C GLY A 27 -28.45 -12.48 6.04
N LYS A 28 -27.36 -13.25 5.91
CA LYS A 28 -26.43 -13.56 6.99
C LYS A 28 -25.16 -12.72 6.82
N VAL A 29 -25.16 -11.62 7.58
CA VAL A 29 -23.98 -10.94 8.13
C VAL A 29 -23.16 -10.12 7.12
N GLU A 30 -22.76 -8.94 7.59
CA GLU A 30 -21.58 -8.17 7.17
C GLU A 30 -20.38 -9.11 6.93
N ALA A 31 -20.29 -9.67 5.73
CA ALA A 31 -19.20 -10.56 5.35
C ALA A 31 -17.95 -9.70 5.11
N THR A 32 -17.23 -9.39 6.18
CA THR A 32 -15.92 -8.74 6.10
C THR A 32 -14.91 -9.75 5.58
N ILE A 33 -14.42 -9.52 4.37
CA ILE A 33 -13.24 -10.21 3.85
C ILE A 33 -12.05 -9.72 4.68
N ILE A 34 -11.61 -10.51 5.65
CA ILE A 34 -10.33 -10.30 6.32
C ILE A 34 -9.27 -10.80 5.34
N SER A 35 -8.76 -9.89 4.51
CA SER A 35 -7.56 -10.12 3.74
C SER A 35 -6.41 -9.68 4.64
N SER A 36 -5.64 -10.65 5.15
CA SER A 36 -4.39 -10.42 5.87
C SER A 36 -3.26 -9.93 4.93
N ASP A 37 -3.60 -9.32 3.79
CA ASP A 37 -2.70 -9.19 2.64
C ASP A 37 -1.79 -7.96 2.63
N SER A 38 -1.80 -7.09 3.64
CA SER A 38 -0.77 -6.02 3.72
C SER A 38 0.65 -6.64 3.77
N SER A 39 0.76 -7.87 4.27
CA SER A 39 1.98 -8.70 4.20
C SER A 39 2.14 -9.50 2.89
N ARG A 40 1.06 -9.75 2.14
CA ARG A 40 1.09 -10.51 0.88
C ARG A 40 1.27 -9.66 -0.36
N ALA A 41 0.92 -8.39 -0.35
CA ALA A 41 1.31 -7.46 -1.41
C ALA A 41 2.85 -7.41 -1.57
N LEU A 42 3.58 -7.58 -0.46
CA LEU A 42 5.04 -7.77 -0.43
C LEU A 42 5.48 -9.23 -0.65
N ALA A 43 4.57 -10.22 -0.56
CA ALA A 43 4.85 -11.64 -0.75
C ALA A 43 4.56 -12.15 -2.17
N GLY A 44 4.09 -11.28 -3.08
CA GLY A 44 3.92 -11.60 -4.52
C GLY A 44 5.23 -11.98 -5.22
N CYS A 45 6.38 -11.68 -4.62
CA CYS A 45 7.70 -12.13 -5.05
C CYS A 45 8.22 -13.22 -4.10
N GLY A 46 7.73 -14.47 -4.24
CA GLY A 46 8.42 -15.67 -3.77
C GLY A 46 8.89 -15.68 -2.30
N GLY A 47 7.97 -15.77 -1.34
CA GLY A 47 8.20 -16.45 -0.06
C GLY A 47 9.23 -15.88 0.92
N LYS A 48 9.86 -14.73 0.65
CA LYS A 48 10.68 -14.01 1.64
C LYS A 48 10.02 -12.68 1.95
N HIS A 49 9.78 -12.40 3.23
CA HIS A 49 9.33 -11.08 3.69
C HIS A 49 10.38 -10.05 3.26
N VAL A 50 10.08 -9.27 2.20
CA VAL A 50 10.96 -8.18 1.78
C VAL A 50 10.83 -7.07 2.82
N ARG A 51 11.93 -6.80 3.53
CA ARG A 51 11.99 -5.72 4.52
C ARG A 51 12.07 -4.40 3.78
N PRO A 52 11.11 -3.47 3.97
CA PRO A 52 11.15 -2.19 3.31
C PRO A 52 12.31 -1.35 3.83
N ALA A 53 12.90 -0.56 2.94
CA ALA A 53 13.97 0.38 3.25
C ALA A 53 13.44 1.73 3.76
N ALA A 54 12.20 2.08 3.39
CA ALA A 54 11.47 3.25 3.88
C ALA A 54 9.99 3.11 3.48
N ALA A 55 9.11 3.83 4.17
CA ALA A 55 7.72 3.94 3.78
C ALA A 55 7.15 5.33 4.12
N PHE A 56 6.23 5.79 3.27
CA PHE A 56 5.56 7.08 3.42
C PHE A 56 4.07 6.91 3.15
N LYS A 57 3.26 7.61 3.92
CA LYS A 57 1.83 7.78 3.68
C LYS A 57 1.60 9.11 2.98
N ILE A 58 0.87 9.07 1.87
CA ILE A 58 0.42 10.23 1.12
C ILE A 58 -1.09 10.31 1.24
N VAL A 59 -1.60 11.46 1.67
CA VAL A 59 -3.04 11.69 1.77
C VAL A 59 -3.54 12.29 0.46
N LEU A 60 -4.49 11.61 -0.16
CA LEU A 60 -5.23 12.05 -1.32
C LEU A 60 -6.64 12.42 -0.86
N THR A 61 -7.07 13.63 -1.21
CA THR A 61 -8.41 14.15 -0.92
C THR A 61 -9.30 14.20 -2.15
N SER A 62 -8.71 14.06 -3.34
CA SER A 62 -9.39 14.17 -4.63
C SER A 62 -8.73 13.31 -5.72
N GLU A 63 -9.43 13.12 -6.84
CA GLU A 63 -8.85 12.52 -8.06
C GLU A 63 -7.72 13.41 -8.66
N ALA A 64 -7.81 14.72 -8.46
CA ALA A 64 -6.74 15.64 -8.88
C ALA A 64 -5.45 15.34 -8.10
N ASP A 65 -5.53 15.06 -6.80
CA ASP A 65 -4.37 14.67 -5.99
C ASP A 65 -3.74 13.36 -6.49
N ARG A 66 -4.57 12.38 -6.85
CA ARG A 66 -4.11 11.13 -7.48
C ARG A 66 -3.35 11.40 -8.77
N THR A 67 -3.88 12.26 -9.62
CA THR A 67 -3.26 12.64 -10.90
C THR A 67 -1.91 13.33 -10.68
N VAL A 68 -1.85 14.27 -9.73
CA VAL A 68 -0.62 14.95 -9.31
C VAL A 68 0.40 13.93 -8.81
N LEU A 69 0.01 13.04 -7.91
CA LEU A 69 0.88 12.00 -7.36
C LEU A 69 1.50 11.13 -8.46
N LEU A 70 0.67 10.59 -9.35
CA LEU A 70 1.14 9.71 -10.43
C LEU A 70 2.06 10.45 -11.41
N SER A 71 1.75 11.70 -11.74
CA SER A 71 2.61 12.53 -12.60
C SER A 71 3.98 12.80 -11.97
N VAL A 72 4.03 13.09 -10.67
CA VAL A 72 5.29 13.28 -9.94
C VAL A 72 6.13 11.99 -9.95
N ILE A 73 5.50 10.85 -9.66
CA ILE A 73 6.21 9.55 -9.64
C ILE A 73 6.74 9.22 -11.03
N GLU A 74 5.93 9.39 -12.07
CA GLU A 74 6.34 9.12 -13.45
C GLU A 74 7.53 9.99 -13.85
N GLY A 75 7.47 11.29 -13.56
CA GLY A 75 8.55 12.23 -13.87
C GLY A 75 9.88 11.84 -13.21
N VAL A 76 9.86 11.57 -11.90
CA VAL A 76 11.07 11.13 -11.17
C VAL A 76 11.54 9.76 -11.65
N SER A 77 10.62 8.81 -11.88
CA SER A 77 10.97 7.48 -12.35
C SER A 77 11.69 7.54 -13.70
N ARG A 78 11.21 8.37 -14.63
CA ARG A 78 11.82 8.55 -15.95
C ARG A 78 13.22 9.17 -15.87
N GLU A 79 13.42 10.16 -15.00
CA GLU A 79 14.73 10.79 -14.75
C GLU A 79 15.77 9.78 -14.23
N GLU A 80 15.34 8.76 -13.49
CA GLU A 80 16.18 7.73 -12.87
C GLU A 80 16.28 6.42 -13.67
N GLY A 81 15.74 6.37 -14.91
CA GLY A 81 15.75 5.16 -15.74
C GLY A 81 14.84 4.04 -15.22
N LEU A 82 13.79 4.41 -14.47
CA LEU A 82 12.78 3.53 -13.92
C LEU A 82 11.49 3.60 -14.75
N ARG A 83 10.61 2.63 -14.57
CA ARG A 83 9.29 2.53 -15.20
C ARG A 83 8.22 2.46 -14.12
N LEU A 84 7.23 3.33 -14.24
CA LEU A 84 6.01 3.27 -13.44
C LEU A 84 5.00 2.37 -14.15
N GLU A 85 4.44 1.41 -13.43
CA GLU A 85 3.35 0.56 -13.88
C GLU A 85 2.17 0.80 -12.96
N VAL A 86 1.11 1.41 -13.48
CA VAL A 86 -0.14 1.63 -12.75
C VAL A 86 -1.09 0.50 -13.07
N SER A 87 -1.62 -0.16 -12.05
CA SER A 87 -2.62 -1.22 -12.23
C SER A 87 -3.90 -0.64 -12.81
N ASP A 88 -4.47 -1.36 -13.77
CA ASP A 88 -5.59 -0.88 -14.55
C ASP A 88 -6.83 -0.62 -13.68
N SER A 89 -7.50 0.50 -13.97
CA SER A 89 -8.66 1.00 -13.24
C SER A 89 -9.83 0.01 -13.25
N GLU A 90 -9.95 -0.83 -14.28
CA GLU A 90 -10.93 -1.92 -14.38
C GLU A 90 -10.76 -2.98 -13.27
N ARG A 91 -9.51 -3.32 -12.92
CA ARG A 91 -9.22 -4.29 -11.85
C ARG A 91 -9.52 -3.72 -10.47
N LEU A 92 -9.33 -2.41 -10.31
CA LEU A 92 -9.75 -1.69 -9.10
C LEU A 92 -11.29 -1.59 -9.03
N LYS A 93 -11.96 -1.32 -10.16
CA LYS A 93 -13.42 -1.28 -10.30
C LYS A 93 -14.11 -2.61 -9.98
N GLN A 94 -13.50 -3.75 -10.30
CA GLN A 94 -14.05 -5.07 -9.95
C GLN A 94 -14.01 -5.37 -8.44
N ASN A 95 -13.05 -4.78 -7.71
CA ASN A 95 -13.03 -4.78 -6.24
C ASN A 95 -13.89 -3.64 -5.65
N ALA A 96 -14.35 -2.70 -6.48
CA ALA A 96 -14.96 -1.43 -6.09
C ALA A 96 -16.46 -1.46 -5.79
N ALA A 97 -17.12 -2.62 -5.88
CA ALA A 97 -18.57 -2.71 -5.70
C ALA A 97 -19.10 -2.27 -4.31
N PHE A 98 -18.24 -1.79 -3.40
CA PHE A 98 -18.56 -1.57 -2.00
C PHE A 98 -18.32 -0.16 -1.45
N ASN A 99 -17.56 0.75 -2.09
CA ASN A 99 -17.33 2.10 -1.52
C ASN A 99 -17.02 3.18 -2.58
N GLY A 100 -17.73 4.32 -2.56
CA GLY A 100 -17.58 5.44 -3.51
C GLY A 100 -16.28 6.28 -3.41
N LEU A 101 -15.25 5.79 -2.70
CA LEU A 101 -13.95 6.47 -2.52
C LEU A 101 -12.85 5.93 -3.45
N LEU A 102 -13.19 5.01 -4.35
CA LEU A 102 -12.23 4.27 -5.19
C LEU A 102 -11.64 5.03 -6.38
N GLU A 103 -12.20 6.18 -6.75
CA GLU A 103 -11.61 7.06 -7.78
C GLU A 103 -10.24 7.61 -7.33
N GLN A 104 -9.99 7.61 -6.02
CA GLN A 104 -8.76 8.08 -5.40
C GLN A 104 -7.75 6.93 -5.15
N SER A 105 -8.14 5.68 -5.38
CA SER A 105 -7.28 4.53 -5.13
C SER A 105 -6.11 4.46 -6.11
N VAL A 106 -4.96 4.03 -5.59
CA VAL A 106 -3.73 3.90 -6.38
C VAL A 106 -3.16 2.54 -6.08
N HIS A 107 -2.93 1.75 -7.13
CA HIS A 107 -2.11 0.55 -7.05
C HIS A 107 -1.09 0.62 -8.17
N ALA A 108 0.19 0.77 -7.81
CA ALA A 108 1.26 0.95 -8.78
C ALA A 108 2.58 0.37 -8.29
N SER A 109 3.47 0.07 -9.23
CA SER A 109 4.83 -0.39 -8.97
C SER A 109 5.82 0.43 -9.78
N VAL A 110 7.00 0.67 -9.21
CA VAL A 110 8.14 1.26 -9.90
C VAL A 110 9.20 0.20 -10.06
N THR A 111 9.57 -0.10 -11.30
CA THR A 111 10.58 -1.10 -11.66
C THR A 111 11.78 -0.47 -12.36
N ARG A 112 12.96 -1.01 -12.12
CA ARG A 112 14.17 -0.65 -12.86
C ARG A 112 14.15 -1.31 -14.23
N GLN A 113 14.20 -0.51 -15.30
CA GLN A 113 14.04 -1.02 -16.67
C GLN A 113 15.09 -2.06 -17.05
N ALA A 114 16.34 -1.89 -16.60
CA ALA A 114 17.44 -2.77 -16.96
C ALA A 114 17.37 -4.17 -16.31
N SER A 115 16.67 -4.31 -15.18
CA SER A 115 16.67 -5.55 -14.39
C SER A 115 15.28 -6.06 -14.00
N ASP A 116 14.23 -5.34 -14.38
CA ASP A 116 12.83 -5.56 -13.97
C ASP A 116 12.64 -5.67 -12.45
N ARG A 117 13.59 -5.12 -11.68
CA ARG A 117 13.57 -5.15 -10.22
C ARG A 117 12.63 -4.09 -9.69
N LEU A 118 11.77 -4.47 -8.74
CA LEU A 118 10.92 -3.53 -8.00
C LEU A 118 11.77 -2.63 -7.09
N GLU A 119 11.60 -1.32 -7.24
CA GLU A 119 12.22 -0.29 -6.41
C GLU A 119 11.21 0.30 -5.41
N ALA A 120 9.95 0.43 -5.82
CA ALA A 120 8.88 0.87 -4.94
C ALA A 120 7.52 0.26 -5.32
N VAL A 121 6.64 0.16 -4.34
CA VAL A 121 5.24 -0.23 -4.50
C VAL A 121 4.35 0.82 -3.83
N LEU A 122 3.24 1.12 -4.49
CA LEU A 122 2.24 2.07 -4.03
C LEU A 122 0.89 1.36 -3.95
N PHE A 123 0.25 1.43 -2.80
CA PHE A 123 -1.10 0.93 -2.62
C PHE A 123 -1.84 1.72 -1.56
N ASP A 124 -3.14 1.94 -1.71
CA ASP A 124 -4.00 2.36 -0.62
C ASP A 124 -4.58 1.13 0.10
N GLU A 125 -4.57 1.17 1.43
CA GLU A 125 -5.09 0.07 2.26
C GLU A 125 -6.62 0.18 2.37
N ARG A 126 -7.32 -0.96 2.38
CA ARG A 126 -8.80 -1.02 2.32
C ARG A 126 -9.48 -0.19 3.41
N ASP A 127 -8.90 -0.16 4.60
CA ASP A 127 -9.45 0.58 5.75
C ASP A 127 -9.14 2.09 5.70
N TYR A 128 -8.36 2.52 4.70
CA TYR A 128 -7.78 3.85 4.57
C TYR A 128 -7.73 4.31 3.11
N LEU A 129 -8.83 4.11 2.37
CA LEU A 129 -8.97 4.63 1.00
C LEU A 129 -8.66 6.14 0.96
N GLY A 130 -7.92 6.57 -0.07
CA GLY A 130 -7.37 7.94 -0.16
C GLY A 130 -6.09 8.14 0.66
N ARG A 131 -5.49 7.09 1.24
CA ARG A 131 -4.19 7.15 1.90
C ARG A 131 -3.24 6.15 1.26
N VAL A 132 -2.45 6.63 0.32
CA VAL A 132 -1.51 5.80 -0.45
C VAL A 132 -0.26 5.58 0.36
N TRP A 133 0.14 4.33 0.53
CA TRP A 133 1.41 3.95 1.12
C TRP A 133 2.41 3.72 0.00
N ILE A 134 3.49 4.50 -0.01
CA ILE A 134 4.66 4.24 -0.84
C ILE A 134 5.64 3.46 0.01
N THR A 135 5.97 2.26 -0.41
CA THR A 135 6.97 1.41 0.23
C THR A 135 8.17 1.25 -0.70
N PHE A 136 9.35 1.62 -0.24
CA PHE A 136 10.61 1.47 -0.97
C PHE A 136 11.27 0.14 -0.61
N LEU A 137 11.69 -0.60 -1.61
CA LEU A 137 12.28 -1.93 -1.44
C LEU A 137 13.82 -1.86 -1.40
N PRO A 138 14.50 -2.88 -0.85
CA PRO A 138 15.96 -2.97 -0.93
C PRO A 138 16.43 -3.08 -2.38
N SER A 139 17.42 -2.28 -2.75
CA SER A 139 18.03 -2.28 -4.08
C SER A 139 19.47 -2.80 -4.03
N ASP A 140 19.93 -3.42 -5.12
CA ASP A 140 21.34 -3.80 -5.27
C ASP A 140 22.23 -2.58 -5.52
N ASP A 141 21.63 -1.47 -5.96
CA ASP A 141 22.25 -0.16 -6.00
C ASP A 141 21.62 0.75 -4.93
N PRO A 142 22.11 0.68 -3.68
CA PRO A 142 21.53 1.43 -2.57
C PRO A 142 21.70 2.95 -2.70
N VAL A 143 22.70 3.40 -3.48
CA VAL A 143 22.94 4.83 -3.69
C VAL A 143 21.88 5.40 -4.62
N SER A 144 21.66 4.77 -5.77
CA SER A 144 20.63 5.21 -6.73
C SER A 144 19.23 5.09 -6.12
N ALA A 145 18.95 4.02 -5.36
CA ALA A 145 17.65 3.87 -4.69
C ALA A 145 17.41 4.95 -3.62
N LYS A 146 18.45 5.34 -2.88
CA LYS A 146 18.36 6.46 -1.93
C LYS A 146 18.07 7.77 -2.65
N ILE A 147 18.78 8.07 -3.75
CA ILE A 147 18.58 9.29 -4.55
C ILE A 147 17.15 9.33 -5.10
N PHE A 148 16.68 8.25 -5.72
CA PHE A 148 15.32 8.12 -6.23
C PHE A 148 14.29 8.40 -5.12
N ARG A 149 14.42 7.75 -3.96
CA ARG A 149 13.54 7.94 -2.81
C ARG A 149 13.52 9.39 -2.35
N GLU A 150 14.67 9.99 -2.11
CA GLU A 150 14.78 11.36 -1.60
C GLU A 150 14.18 12.37 -2.58
N ARG A 151 14.50 12.23 -3.87
CA ARG A 151 13.93 13.07 -4.94
C ARG A 151 12.41 12.91 -5.04
N LEU A 152 11.91 11.67 -5.01
CA LEU A 152 10.48 11.40 -5.08
C LEU A 152 9.74 12.05 -3.90
N VAL A 153 10.18 11.77 -2.68
CA VAL A 153 9.54 12.33 -1.46
C VAL A 153 9.60 13.86 -1.48
N GLN A 154 10.72 14.45 -1.90
CA GLN A 154 10.85 15.90 -2.02
C GLN A 154 9.87 16.47 -3.05
N LYS A 155 9.77 15.90 -4.26
CA LYS A 155 8.85 16.40 -5.30
C LYS A 155 7.38 16.23 -4.89
N VAL A 156 7.01 15.14 -4.19
CA VAL A 156 5.65 14.95 -3.67
C VAL A 156 5.33 16.01 -2.60
N ARG A 157 6.25 16.31 -1.68
CA ARG A 157 6.05 17.39 -0.69
C ARG A 157 5.88 18.75 -1.37
N LEU A 158 6.69 19.03 -2.40
CA LEU A 158 6.61 20.29 -3.16
C LEU A 158 5.33 20.41 -4.00
N SER A 159 4.66 19.30 -4.34
CA SER A 159 3.37 19.33 -5.02
C SER A 159 2.20 19.65 -4.09
N GLY A 160 2.46 19.90 -2.80
CA GLY A 160 1.44 20.26 -1.81
C GLY A 160 0.67 19.07 -1.22
N LEU A 161 1.04 17.83 -1.56
CA LEU A 161 0.41 16.63 -1.00
C LEU A 161 0.93 16.37 0.41
N GLU A 162 0.02 16.13 1.34
CA GLU A 162 0.40 15.76 2.71
C GLU A 162 1.15 14.43 2.68
N THR A 163 2.41 14.47 3.13
CA THR A 163 3.35 13.34 3.07
C THR A 163 3.92 13.08 4.46
N LEU A 164 3.54 11.95 5.04
CA LEU A 164 3.89 11.55 6.41
C LEU A 164 4.80 10.33 6.37
N GLU A 165 5.91 10.37 7.09
CA GLU A 165 6.82 9.23 7.19
C GLU A 165 6.23 8.13 8.08
N LEU A 166 6.44 6.87 7.67
CA LEU A 166 6.07 5.69 8.44
C LEU A 166 7.33 5.06 9.04
N PRO A 167 7.33 4.70 10.33
CA PRO A 167 8.49 4.07 10.94
C PRO A 167 8.70 2.66 10.38
N ILE A 168 9.96 2.31 10.11
CA ILE A 168 10.36 0.93 9.81
C ILE A 168 10.76 0.26 11.11
N MET A 169 10.13 -0.86 11.42
CA MET A 169 10.32 -1.52 12.71
C MET A 169 11.60 -2.35 12.78
N PRO A 170 12.13 -2.64 13.99
CA PRO A 170 13.37 -3.43 14.15
C PRO A 170 13.32 -4.83 13.53
N ASN A 171 12.15 -5.48 13.56
CA ASN A 171 11.92 -6.75 12.87
C ASN A 171 11.85 -6.62 11.33
N GLY A 172 11.86 -5.39 10.81
CA GLY A 172 11.77 -5.05 9.40
C GLY A 172 10.35 -5.05 8.84
N SER A 173 9.32 -4.96 9.69
CA SER A 173 7.94 -4.78 9.24
C SER A 173 7.52 -3.30 9.22
N LEU A 174 6.42 -3.01 8.54
CA LEU A 174 5.65 -1.78 8.77
C LEU A 174 4.68 -2.02 9.93
N PRO A 175 4.43 -1.03 10.80
CA PRO A 175 3.40 -1.15 11.80
C PRO A 175 2.01 -1.21 11.18
N GLN A 176 1.10 -1.87 11.89
CA GLN A 176 -0.31 -1.82 11.55
C GLN A 176 -0.86 -0.41 11.80
N PRO A 177 -1.83 0.05 11.01
CA PRO A 177 -2.44 1.36 11.20
C PRO A 177 -3.01 1.59 12.61
N ALA A 178 -3.57 0.55 13.23
CA ALA A 178 -4.12 0.62 14.58
C ALA A 178 -3.06 0.84 15.67
N ASP A 179 -1.79 0.54 15.36
CA ASP A 179 -0.67 0.71 16.28
C ASP A 179 0.04 2.07 16.10
N LEU A 180 -0.39 2.90 15.14
CA LEU A 180 0.26 4.17 14.79
C LEU A 180 -0.44 5.38 15.41
N ASN A 181 0.35 6.24 16.07
CA ASN A 181 -0.04 7.56 16.54
C ASN A 181 0.51 8.65 15.61
N ARG A 182 -0.33 9.60 15.20
CA ARG A 182 0.10 10.74 14.39
C ARG A 182 0.97 11.69 15.24
N THR A 183 2.10 12.12 14.69
CA THR A 183 2.99 13.13 15.26
C THR A 183 3.03 14.35 14.31
N PRO A 184 3.65 15.48 14.70
CA PRO A 184 3.86 16.60 13.77
C PRO A 184 4.65 16.22 12.51
N ASP A 185 5.59 15.27 12.64
CA ASP A 185 6.53 14.90 11.57
C ASP A 185 6.14 13.62 10.81
N GLY A 186 5.11 12.90 11.25
CA GLY A 186 4.71 11.63 10.64
C GLY A 186 3.92 10.74 11.58
N TYR A 187 4.40 9.51 11.76
CA TYR A 187 3.83 8.54 12.69
C TYR A 187 4.87 7.95 13.65
N ALA A 188 4.42 7.64 14.86
CA ALA A 188 5.15 6.84 15.82
C ALA A 188 4.31 5.60 16.21
N VAL A 189 4.97 4.50 16.56
CA VAL A 189 4.27 3.35 17.13
C VAL A 189 3.83 3.68 18.55
N SER A 190 2.61 3.28 18.91
CA SER A 190 2.11 3.39 20.28
C SER A 190 2.94 2.53 21.22
N SER A 191 3.22 3.04 22.42
CA SER A 191 4.00 2.32 23.44
C SER A 191 3.40 0.96 23.81
N GLU A 192 2.06 0.85 23.76
CA GLU A 192 1.33 -0.39 24.00
C GLU A 192 1.59 -1.47 22.94
N ALA A 193 1.91 -1.07 21.71
CA ALA A 193 2.15 -1.97 20.60
C ALA A 193 3.63 -2.25 20.32
N GLU A 194 4.57 -1.48 20.90
CA GLU A 194 6.00 -1.58 20.63
C GLU A 194 6.51 -3.03 20.75
N SER A 195 6.14 -3.74 21.81
CA SER A 195 6.60 -5.12 22.07
C SER A 195 6.34 -6.09 20.92
N LYS A 196 5.28 -5.88 20.12
CA LYS A 196 4.94 -6.71 18.93
C LYS A 196 6.04 -6.66 17.86
N TYR A 197 6.81 -5.58 17.82
CA TYR A 197 7.73 -5.26 16.73
C TYR A 197 9.22 -5.48 17.07
N TYR A 198 9.51 -5.82 18.33
CA TYR A 198 10.86 -6.18 18.79
C TYR A 198 11.09 -7.70 18.88
N ALA A 199 10.04 -8.52 18.77
CA ALA A 199 10.16 -9.96 18.73
C ALA A 199 10.76 -10.44 17.38
N ARG A 200 11.78 -11.30 17.45
CA ARG A 200 12.45 -11.92 16.29
C ARG A 200 11.90 -13.30 16.01
#